data_AF-A0AAD6Y5B5-F1
#
_entry.id   AF-A0AAD6Y5B5-F1
#
_cell.length_a   1.000
_cell.length_b   1.000
_cell.length_c   1.000
_cell.angle_alpha   90.00
_cell.angle_beta   90.00
_cell.angle_gamma   90.00
#
_symmetry.space_group_name_H-M   'P 1'
#
loop_
_entity.id
_entity.type
_entity.pdbx_description
1 polymer ?
#
loop_
_entity_poly.entity_id
_entity_poly.type
_entity_poly.pdbx_seq_one_letter_code
_entity_poly.pdbx_strand_id
1 'polypeptide(L)'
;MATILFNSVGKAGTLAIWALIIITLWMSGMDFLIAGSRQTKTPLHAVVFLGVMAILLGLLSFAGPLAISAVFTMIIACQYICFTTSIIARWVGGQKFVPGPFNLGFLSAPVSFIASAYMIFIILVFMFPAIPGPTSLSMNYTVVVVGGTVILSLGYYFFPKYGGRHWFIGPVETIGQVLTHEGEKDSSGSSSKPSSRSQLAVVTFKPT
;
A
#
# COMPACT_ATOMS: atom_id res chain seq x y z
N MET A 1 24.28 -2.50 27.94
CA MET A 1 23.41 -1.39 27.49
C MET A 1 21.97 -1.54 27.99
N ALA A 2 21.24 -2.62 27.66
CA ALA A 2 19.86 -2.82 28.16
C ALA A 2 19.73 -2.88 29.70
N THR A 3 20.70 -3.51 30.38
CA THR A 3 20.76 -3.59 31.86
C THR A 3 21.02 -2.25 32.55
N ILE A 4 21.75 -1.34 31.90
CA ILE A 4 22.03 0.01 32.42
C ILE A 4 20.77 0.88 32.33
N LEU A 5 20.06 0.82 31.20
CA LEU A 5 18.78 1.50 31.01
C LEU A 5 17.70 0.98 31.97
N PHE A 6 17.64 -0.33 32.19
CA PHE A 6 16.71 -0.94 33.14
C PHE A 6 16.90 -0.45 34.57
N ASN A 7 18.16 -0.34 35.02
CA ASN A 7 18.48 0.13 36.36
C ASN A 7 18.29 1.66 36.51
N SER A 8 18.35 2.41 35.41
CA SER A 8 18.26 3.88 35.45
C SER A 8 16.83 4.41 35.25
N VAL A 9 16.03 3.81 34.38
CA VAL A 9 14.71 4.34 33.96
C VAL A 9 13.57 3.36 34.29
N GLY A 10 13.89 2.23 34.91
CA GLY A 10 12.94 1.16 35.21
C GLY A 10 12.48 0.39 33.96
N LYS A 11 11.65 -0.64 34.19
CA LYS A 11 11.13 -1.52 33.12
C LYS A 11 10.32 -0.76 32.08
N ALA A 12 9.44 0.15 32.51
CA ALA A 12 8.55 0.91 31.62
C ALA A 12 9.33 1.93 30.77
N GLY A 13 10.26 2.68 31.37
CA GLY A 13 11.09 3.64 30.65
C GLY A 13 12.03 2.97 29.64
N THR A 14 12.61 1.84 30.02
CA THR A 14 13.44 1.04 29.11
C THR A 14 12.65 0.55 27.91
N LEU A 15 11.41 0.09 28.11
CA LEU A 15 10.57 -0.41 27.03
C LEU A 15 10.15 0.71 26.06
N ALA A 16 9.86 1.91 26.58
CA ALA A 16 9.56 3.09 25.75
C ALA A 16 10.77 3.53 24.92
N ILE A 17 11.97 3.57 25.51
CA ILE A 17 13.21 3.92 24.80
C ILE A 17 13.50 2.88 23.71
N TRP A 18 13.37 1.58 24.02
CA TRP A 18 13.56 0.52 23.04
C TRP A 18 12.55 0.58 21.90
N ALA A 19 11.28 0.88 22.19
CA ALA A 19 10.27 1.07 21.15
C ALA A 19 10.63 2.26 20.23
N LEU A 20 11.10 3.37 20.80
CA LEU A 20 11.53 4.54 20.02
C LEU A 20 12.72 4.21 19.10
N ILE A 21 13.72 3.49 19.62
CA ILE A 21 14.88 3.01 18.83
C ILE A 21 14.42 2.09 17.70
N ILE A 22 13.50 1.16 17.97
CA ILE A 22 12.99 0.26 16.93
C ILE A 22 12.26 1.05 15.84
N ILE A 23 11.44 2.03 16.21
CA ILE A 23 10.71 2.86 15.25
C ILE A 23 11.68 3.69 14.39
N THR A 24 12.68 4.34 14.98
CA THR A 24 13.64 5.16 14.22
C THR A 24 14.51 4.32 13.30
N LEU A 25 14.93 3.13 13.75
CA LEU A 25 15.65 2.18 12.91
C LEU A 25 14.78 1.71 11.74
N TRP A 26 13.49 1.46 11.98
CA TRP A 26 12.56 1.02 10.95
C TRP A 26 12.29 2.11 9.91
N MET A 27 12.13 3.36 10.34
CA MET A 27 12.00 4.52 9.44
C MET A 27 13.26 4.72 8.59
N SER A 28 14.45 4.67 9.20
CA SER A 28 15.71 4.79 8.45
C SER A 28 15.92 3.65 7.44
N GLY A 29 15.45 2.43 7.75
CA GLY A 29 15.50 1.30 6.84
C GLY A 29 14.56 1.47 5.63
N MET A 30 13.38 2.06 5.83
CA MET A 30 12.42 2.35 4.77
C MET A 30 12.98 3.30 3.72
N ASP A 31 13.72 4.33 4.15
CA ASP A 31 14.31 5.32 3.25
C ASP A 31 15.31 4.69 2.26
N PHE A 32 16.09 3.72 2.73
CA PHE A 32 17.05 2.99 1.90
C PHE A 32 16.35 2.13 0.83
N LEU A 33 15.22 1.51 1.16
CA LEU A 33 14.48 0.67 0.22
C LEU A 33 13.81 1.49 -0.88
N ILE A 34 13.32 2.70 -0.56
CA ILE A 34 12.66 3.59 -1.51
C ILE A 34 13.68 4.26 -2.46
N ALA A 35 14.96 4.31 -2.08
CA ALA A 35 16.02 4.86 -2.91
C ALA A 35 16.18 4.07 -4.23
N GLY A 36 15.67 4.66 -5.32
CA GLY A 36 15.78 4.12 -6.68
C GLY A 36 17.19 4.25 -7.26
N SER A 37 17.58 3.30 -8.12
CA SER A 37 18.84 3.39 -8.85
C SER A 37 18.81 4.57 -9.82
N ARG A 38 19.85 5.42 -9.80
CA ARG A 38 19.96 6.60 -10.68
C ARG A 38 20.07 6.24 -12.16
N GLN A 39 20.54 5.03 -12.47
CA GLN A 39 20.77 4.58 -13.85
C GLN A 39 19.51 4.01 -14.50
N THR A 40 18.82 3.12 -13.79
CA THR A 40 17.66 2.39 -14.32
C THR A 40 16.33 2.95 -13.85
N LYS A 41 16.33 3.94 -12.92
CA LYS A 41 15.13 4.52 -12.28
C LYS A 41 14.19 3.46 -11.68
N THR A 42 14.72 2.27 -11.37
CA THR A 42 13.99 1.17 -10.77
C THR A 42 14.43 0.97 -9.31
N PRO A 43 13.50 0.63 -8.40
CA PRO A 43 13.80 0.42 -6.98
C PRO A 43 14.45 -0.96 -6.75
N LEU A 44 15.72 -1.13 -7.16
CA LEU A 44 16.43 -2.41 -7.10
C LEU A 44 16.53 -2.97 -5.67
N HIS A 45 16.85 -2.12 -4.69
CA HIS A 45 16.96 -2.52 -3.29
C HIS A 45 15.63 -3.07 -2.75
N ALA A 46 14.50 -2.43 -3.09
CA ALA A 46 13.17 -2.92 -2.72
C ALA A 46 12.87 -4.30 -3.32
N VAL A 47 13.20 -4.52 -4.60
CA VAL A 47 12.95 -5.79 -5.28
C VAL A 47 13.76 -6.93 -4.64
N VAL A 48 15.05 -6.71 -4.40
CA VAL A 48 15.91 -7.73 -3.76
C VAL A 48 15.43 -8.02 -2.34
N PHE A 49 15.05 -6.99 -1.57
CA PHE A 49 14.51 -7.15 -0.23
C PHE A 49 13.21 -7.99 -0.22
N LEU A 50 12.27 -7.70 -1.12
CA LEU A 50 11.06 -8.50 -1.28
C LEU A 50 11.36 -9.95 -1.66
N GLY A 51 12.34 -10.17 -2.54
CA GLY A 51 12.79 -11.52 -2.91
C GLY A 51 13.35 -12.30 -1.73
N VAL A 52 14.20 -11.69 -0.91
CA VAL A 52 14.74 -12.32 0.31
C VAL A 52 13.62 -12.63 1.30
N MET A 53 12.69 -11.71 1.50
CA MET A 53 11.53 -11.93 2.39
C MET A 53 10.64 -13.06 1.90
N ALA A 54 10.40 -13.17 0.59
CA ALA A 54 9.63 -14.27 0.02
C ALA A 54 10.31 -15.64 0.25
N ILE A 55 11.64 -15.71 0.14
CA ILE A 55 12.40 -16.93 0.45
C ILE A 55 12.27 -17.29 1.95
N LEU A 56 12.37 -16.30 2.85
CA LEU A 56 12.20 -16.51 4.29
C LEU A 56 10.79 -17.00 4.64
N LEU A 57 9.75 -16.44 4.02
CA LEU A 57 8.38 -16.95 4.13
C LEU A 57 8.25 -18.38 3.55
N GLY A 58 8.96 -18.68 2.46
CA GLY A 58 9.01 -20.03 1.89
C GLY A 58 9.62 -21.07 2.83
N LEU A 59 10.62 -20.70 3.65
CA LEU A 59 11.19 -21.57 4.68
C LEU A 59 10.17 -21.97 5.75
N LEU A 60 9.07 -21.23 5.91
CA LEU A 60 7.99 -21.58 6.83
C LEU A 60 7.30 -22.90 6.45
N SER A 61 7.49 -23.39 5.22
CA SER A 61 7.07 -24.73 4.82
C SER A 61 7.65 -25.83 5.73
N PHE A 62 8.88 -25.64 6.24
CA PHE A 62 9.51 -26.59 7.17
C PHE A 62 8.94 -26.53 8.59
N ALA A 63 8.20 -25.48 8.94
CA ALA A 63 7.58 -25.34 10.26
C ALA A 63 6.32 -26.21 10.44
N GLY A 64 5.84 -26.84 9.37
CA GLY A 64 4.75 -27.81 9.40
C GLY A 64 3.46 -27.35 8.69
N PRO A 65 2.50 -28.26 8.52
CA PRO A 65 1.30 -28.05 7.70
C PRO A 65 0.38 -26.95 8.24
N LEU A 66 0.36 -26.73 9.57
CA LEU A 66 -0.41 -25.67 10.19
C LEU A 66 0.15 -24.27 9.86
N ALA A 67 1.48 -24.13 9.89
CA ALA A 67 2.16 -22.86 9.65
C ALA A 67 1.99 -22.39 8.19
N ILE A 68 2.20 -23.29 7.23
CA ILE A 68 2.03 -22.97 5.80
C ILE A 68 0.56 -22.66 5.47
N SER A 69 -0.39 -23.43 6.03
CA SER A 69 -1.82 -23.22 5.78
C SER A 69 -2.29 -21.87 6.34
N ALA A 70 -1.79 -21.47 7.52
CA ALA A 70 -2.08 -20.15 8.08
C ALA A 70 -1.62 -19.02 7.15
N VAL A 71 -0.39 -19.09 6.64
CA VAL A 71 0.15 -18.08 5.72
C VAL A 71 -0.66 -17.99 4.42
N PHE A 72 -1.04 -19.13 3.83
CA PHE A 72 -1.88 -19.12 2.63
C PHE A 72 -3.23 -18.44 2.87
N THR A 73 -3.89 -18.74 4.00
CA THR A 73 -5.16 -18.09 4.34
C THR A 73 -5.00 -16.58 4.57
N MET A 74 -3.91 -16.14 5.20
CA MET A 74 -3.62 -14.71 5.41
C MET A 74 -3.39 -13.97 4.08
N ILE A 75 -2.60 -14.53 3.16
CA ILE A 75 -2.28 -13.88 1.88
C ILE A 75 -3.56 -13.64 1.07
N ILE A 76 -4.43 -14.66 0.98
CA ILE A 76 -5.69 -14.54 0.24
C ILE A 76 -6.61 -13.50 0.88
N ALA A 77 -6.74 -13.51 2.22
CA ALA A 77 -7.56 -12.53 2.93
C ALA A 77 -7.07 -11.09 2.70
N CYS A 78 -5.77 -10.82 2.86
CA CYS A 78 -5.18 -9.49 2.64
C CYS A 78 -5.34 -9.03 1.18
N GLN A 79 -5.15 -9.93 0.22
CA GLN A 79 -5.29 -9.64 -1.20
C GLN A 79 -6.73 -9.24 -1.56
N TYR A 80 -7.72 -9.96 -1.04
CA TYR A 80 -9.12 -9.64 -1.25
C TYR A 80 -9.56 -8.36 -0.55
N ILE A 81 -9.00 -8.03 0.62
CA ILE A 81 -9.23 -6.73 1.27
C ILE A 81 -8.70 -5.60 0.39
N CYS A 82 -7.49 -5.76 -0.16
CA CYS A 82 -6.89 -4.77 -1.06
C CYS A 82 -7.75 -4.55 -2.31
N PHE A 83 -8.11 -5.63 -3.01
CA PHE A 83 -8.93 -5.54 -4.22
C PHE A 83 -10.32 -4.99 -3.95
N THR A 84 -10.97 -5.42 -2.87
CA THR A 84 -12.29 -4.89 -2.49
C THR A 84 -12.20 -3.40 -2.18
N THR A 85 -11.17 -2.98 -1.46
CA THR A 85 -10.94 -1.56 -1.14
C THR A 85 -10.74 -0.72 -2.39
N SER A 86 -9.92 -1.18 -3.36
CA SER A 86 -9.71 -0.48 -4.62
C SER A 86 -10.98 -0.39 -5.48
N ILE A 87 -11.81 -1.44 -5.49
CA ILE A 87 -13.07 -1.44 -6.24
C ILE A 87 -14.09 -0.49 -5.60
N ILE A 88 -14.25 -0.54 -4.28
CA ILE A 88 -15.17 0.34 -3.55
C ILE A 88 -14.73 1.81 -3.65
N ALA A 89 -13.42 2.07 -3.66
CA ALA A 89 -12.88 3.42 -3.81
C ALA A 89 -13.35 4.12 -5.10
N ARG A 90 -13.62 3.36 -6.18
CA ARG A 90 -14.20 3.91 -7.41
C ARG A 90 -15.59 4.52 -7.21
N TRP A 91 -16.37 3.99 -6.27
CA TRP A 91 -17.75 4.42 -6.01
C TRP A 91 -17.84 5.47 -4.89
N VAL A 92 -17.01 5.31 -3.86
CA VAL A 92 -17.03 6.16 -2.65
C VAL A 92 -16.11 7.38 -2.78
N GLY A 93 -15.16 7.37 -3.73
CA GLY A 93 -14.14 8.43 -3.87
C GLY A 93 -14.65 9.79 -4.36
N GLY A 94 -15.92 9.94 -4.71
CA GLY A 94 -16.55 11.23 -5.08
C GLY A 94 -16.02 11.89 -6.37
N GLN A 95 -15.02 11.30 -7.01
CA GLN A 95 -14.47 11.76 -8.29
C GLN A 95 -15.31 11.21 -9.45
N LYS A 96 -15.54 12.04 -10.47
CA LYS A 96 -16.23 11.60 -11.70
C LYS A 96 -15.31 10.63 -12.43
N PHE A 97 -15.71 9.36 -12.51
CA PHE A 97 -14.97 8.35 -13.26
C PHE A 97 -15.04 8.66 -14.77
N VAL A 98 -13.91 8.99 -15.37
CA VAL A 98 -13.79 9.16 -16.83
C VAL A 98 -13.60 7.77 -17.46
N PRO A 99 -14.53 7.31 -18.32
CA PRO A 99 -14.40 6.00 -18.96
C PRO A 99 -13.23 5.99 -19.95
N GLY A 100 -12.37 4.97 -19.85
CA GLY A 100 -11.31 4.71 -20.82
C GLY A 100 -11.85 4.09 -22.13
N PRO A 101 -10.97 3.83 -23.11
CA PRO A 101 -11.35 3.29 -24.43
C PRO A 101 -12.05 1.91 -24.37
N PHE A 102 -11.95 1.20 -23.24
CA PHE A 102 -12.75 0.04 -22.93
C PHE A 102 -13.59 0.30 -21.67
N ASN A 103 -14.91 0.32 -21.82
CA ASN A 103 -15.85 0.43 -20.71
C ASN A 103 -17.02 -0.54 -20.88
N LEU A 104 -17.39 -1.25 -19.82
CA LEU A 104 -18.56 -2.13 -19.80
C LEU A 104 -19.90 -1.37 -19.69
N GLY A 105 -19.88 -0.04 -19.84
CA GLY A 105 -21.06 0.82 -19.66
C GLY A 105 -21.80 0.53 -18.35
N PHE A 106 -23.10 0.30 -18.48
CA PHE A 106 -24.00 -0.03 -17.38
C PHE A 106 -23.60 -1.30 -16.61
N LEU A 107 -23.02 -2.30 -17.27
CA LEU A 107 -22.61 -3.57 -16.64
C LEU A 107 -21.42 -3.40 -15.69
N SER A 108 -20.70 -2.27 -15.75
CA SER A 108 -19.60 -1.99 -14.84
C SER A 108 -20.05 -1.91 -13.38
N ALA A 109 -21.26 -1.42 -13.11
CA ALA A 109 -21.80 -1.31 -11.75
C ALA A 109 -22.12 -2.67 -11.12
N PRO A 110 -23.01 -3.51 -11.70
CA PRO A 110 -23.38 -4.79 -11.11
C PRO A 110 -22.19 -5.75 -11.01
N VAL A 111 -21.31 -5.79 -12.02
CA VAL A 111 -20.12 -6.66 -11.98
C VAL A 111 -19.21 -6.29 -10.82
N SER A 112 -18.98 -5.00 -10.59
CA SER A 112 -18.13 -4.56 -9.48
C SER A 112 -18.75 -4.88 -8.12
N PHE A 113 -20.08 -4.74 -7.99
CA PHE A 113 -20.78 -5.06 -6.75
C PHE A 113 -20.77 -6.56 -6.45
N ILE A 114 -21.05 -7.40 -7.45
CA ILE A 114 -21.01 -8.87 -7.32
C ILE A 114 -19.60 -9.33 -6.99
N ALA A 115 -18.57 -8.78 -7.63
CA ALA A 115 -17.18 -9.10 -7.36
C ALA A 115 -16.79 -8.73 -5.92
N SER A 116 -17.12 -7.52 -5.46
CA SER A 116 -16.86 -7.09 -4.08
C SER A 116 -17.63 -7.95 -3.06
N ALA A 117 -18.90 -8.26 -3.32
CA ALA A 117 -19.71 -9.10 -2.43
C ALA A 117 -19.11 -10.52 -2.31
N TYR A 118 -18.68 -11.11 -3.43
CA TYR A 118 -18.02 -12.41 -3.43
C TYR A 118 -16.69 -12.38 -2.66
N MET A 119 -15.86 -11.35 -2.86
CA MET A 119 -14.60 -11.22 -2.12
C MET A 119 -14.84 -11.06 -0.61
N ILE A 120 -15.82 -10.26 -0.20
CA ILE A 120 -16.20 -10.10 1.22
C ILE A 120 -16.68 -11.43 1.80
N PHE A 121 -17.53 -12.16 1.07
CA PHE A 121 -17.99 -13.49 1.49
C PHE A 121 -16.82 -14.45 1.71
N ILE A 122 -15.87 -14.52 0.78
CA ILE A 122 -14.72 -15.40 0.89
C ILE A 122 -13.77 -14.98 2.03
N ILE A 123 -13.59 -13.67 2.27
CA ILE A 123 -12.84 -13.18 3.44
C ILE A 123 -13.46 -13.74 4.73
N LEU A 124 -14.79 -13.65 4.89
CA LEU A 124 -15.47 -14.16 6.08
C LEU A 124 -15.29 -15.67 6.25
N VAL A 125 -15.39 -16.44 5.17
CA VAL A 125 -15.18 -17.89 5.20
C VAL A 125 -13.75 -18.22 5.65
N PHE A 126 -12.74 -17.51 5.14
CA PHE A 126 -11.34 -17.74 5.52
C PHE A 126 -10.98 -17.28 6.95
N MET A 127 -11.83 -16.49 7.61
CA MET A 127 -11.65 -16.17 9.03
C MET A 127 -12.00 -17.35 9.95
N PHE A 128 -12.78 -18.32 9.47
CA PHE A 128 -13.15 -19.49 10.26
C PHE A 128 -12.04 -20.55 10.26
N PRO A 129 -11.89 -21.30 11.37
CA PRO A 129 -11.01 -22.46 11.43
C PRO A 129 -11.53 -23.58 10.50
N ALA A 130 -10.62 -24.36 9.94
CA ALA A 130 -10.97 -25.45 9.02
C ALA A 130 -11.64 -26.66 9.72
N ILE A 131 -11.57 -26.73 11.06
CA ILE A 131 -12.03 -27.87 11.86
C ILE A 131 -12.97 -27.34 12.96
N PRO A 132 -14.11 -28.00 13.23
CA PRO A 132 -14.95 -27.66 14.38
C PRO A 132 -14.21 -27.96 15.70
N GLY A 133 -14.27 -27.01 16.65
CA GLY A 133 -13.65 -27.13 17.98
C GLY A 133 -12.12 -26.94 18.01
N PRO A 134 -11.58 -25.83 17.49
CA PRO A 134 -10.14 -25.60 17.48
C PRO A 134 -9.59 -25.43 18.90
N THR A 135 -8.45 -26.07 19.15
CA THR A 135 -7.58 -25.74 20.30
C THR A 135 -6.75 -24.50 20.00
N SER A 136 -6.15 -23.87 21.02
CA SER A 136 -5.29 -22.69 20.83
C SER A 136 -4.13 -22.92 19.85
N LEU A 137 -3.67 -24.16 19.66
CA LEU A 137 -2.62 -24.48 18.69
C LEU A 137 -3.13 -24.69 17.26
N SER A 138 -4.42 -24.99 17.08
CA SER A 138 -5.04 -25.29 15.78
C SER A 138 -5.97 -24.20 15.27
N MET A 139 -6.13 -23.12 16.03
CA MET A 139 -6.97 -21.99 15.66
C MET A 139 -6.37 -21.19 14.50
N ASN A 140 -7.24 -20.71 13.59
CA ASN A 140 -6.85 -19.76 12.56
C ASN A 140 -6.74 -18.35 13.17
N TYR A 141 -5.51 -17.85 13.32
CA TYR A 141 -5.22 -16.52 13.88
C TYR A 141 -5.30 -15.38 12.88
N THR A 142 -5.64 -15.66 11.61
CA THR A 142 -5.75 -14.65 10.55
C THR A 142 -6.68 -13.50 10.94
N VAL A 143 -7.80 -13.79 11.61
CA VAL A 143 -8.77 -12.77 12.02
C VAL A 143 -8.17 -11.71 12.96
N VAL A 144 -7.32 -12.13 13.90
CA VAL A 144 -6.70 -11.23 14.87
C VAL A 144 -5.62 -10.38 14.18
N VAL A 145 -4.79 -11.02 13.35
CA VAL A 145 -3.68 -10.35 12.66
C VAL A 145 -4.21 -9.35 11.62
N VAL A 146 -5.14 -9.79 10.76
CA VAL A 146 -5.72 -8.95 9.70
C VAL A 146 -6.60 -7.87 10.31
N GLY A 147 -7.48 -8.23 11.26
CA GLY A 147 -8.35 -7.27 11.95
C GLY A 147 -7.54 -6.20 12.70
N GLY A 148 -6.53 -6.62 13.46
CA GLY A 148 -5.61 -5.70 14.14
C GLY A 148 -4.87 -4.78 13.17
N THR A 149 -4.39 -5.32 12.06
CA THR A 149 -3.72 -4.51 11.01
C THR A 149 -4.65 -3.46 10.40
N VAL A 150 -5.91 -3.83 10.08
CA VAL A 150 -6.90 -2.88 9.54
C VAL A 150 -7.23 -1.80 10.57
N ILE A 151 -7.42 -2.16 11.84
CA ILE A 151 -7.69 -1.21 12.92
C ILE A 151 -6.52 -0.25 13.11
N LEU A 152 -5.28 -0.75 13.14
CA LEU A 152 -4.08 0.08 13.27
C LEU A 152 -3.92 1.01 12.06
N SER A 153 -4.17 0.51 10.86
CA SER A 153 -4.11 1.30 9.61
C SER A 153 -5.14 2.44 9.61
N LEU A 154 -6.40 2.13 9.96
CA LEU A 154 -7.45 3.15 10.11
C LEU A 154 -7.12 4.13 11.23
N GLY A 155 -6.59 3.63 12.35
CA GLY A 155 -6.14 4.44 13.47
C GLY A 155 -5.06 5.45 13.07
N TYR A 156 -4.07 5.03 12.28
CA TYR A 156 -3.06 5.92 11.72
C TYR A 156 -3.66 6.90 10.70
N TYR A 157 -4.52 6.44 9.80
CA TYR A 157 -5.12 7.29 8.78
C TYR A 157 -5.95 8.45 9.38
N PHE A 158 -6.71 8.17 10.43
CA PHE A 158 -7.54 9.15 11.15
C PHE A 158 -6.84 9.84 12.33
N PHE A 159 -5.56 9.54 12.58
CA PHE A 159 -4.85 10.13 13.71
C PHE A 159 -4.79 11.67 13.57
N PRO A 160 -5.16 12.44 14.61
CA PRO A 160 -5.20 13.89 14.51
C PRO A 160 -3.81 14.48 14.22
N LYS A 161 -3.76 15.48 13.33
CA LYS A 161 -2.56 16.22 12.87
C LYS A 161 -1.54 15.43 12.04
N TYR A 162 -1.24 14.18 12.39
CA TYR A 162 -0.21 13.37 11.72
C TYR A 162 -0.76 12.25 10.84
N GLY A 163 -2.07 12.04 10.84
CA GLY A 163 -2.71 10.97 10.07
C GLY A 163 -2.73 11.25 8.58
N GLY A 164 -2.77 10.16 7.81
CA GLY A 164 -2.75 10.19 6.34
C GLY A 164 -3.82 11.08 5.72
N ARG A 165 -4.99 11.26 6.38
CA ARG A 165 -6.05 12.17 5.92
C ARG A 165 -5.59 13.63 5.75
N HIS A 166 -4.59 14.08 6.50
CA HIS A 166 -4.14 15.47 6.50
C HIS A 166 -3.00 15.77 5.53
N TRP A 167 -2.25 14.75 5.09
CA TRP A 167 -1.07 14.91 4.24
C TRP A 167 -1.21 14.22 2.87
N PHE A 168 -2.06 13.19 2.75
CA PHE A 168 -2.22 12.46 1.51
C PHE A 168 -3.08 13.24 0.50
N ILE A 169 -2.43 13.72 -0.55
CA ILE A 169 -3.08 14.28 -1.73
C ILE A 169 -3.11 13.17 -2.79
N GLY A 170 -4.28 12.94 -3.39
CA GLY A 170 -4.43 11.93 -4.43
C GLY A 170 -3.49 12.16 -5.62
N PRO A 171 -3.24 11.11 -6.43
CA PRO A 171 -2.36 11.23 -7.59
C PRO A 171 -2.81 12.35 -8.53
N VAL A 172 -1.90 13.27 -8.83
CA VAL A 172 -2.12 14.38 -9.77
C VAL A 172 -1.88 13.84 -11.19
N GLU A 173 -2.84 14.04 -12.08
CA GLU A 173 -2.72 13.60 -13.47
C GLU A 173 -1.59 14.35 -14.19
N THR A 174 -0.51 13.65 -14.51
CA THR A 174 0.63 14.23 -15.25
C THR A 174 0.33 14.43 -16.74
N ILE A 175 -0.62 13.67 -17.30
CA ILE A 175 -0.80 13.54 -18.76
C ILE A 175 -1.81 14.56 -19.33
N GLY A 176 -2.84 14.94 -18.57
CA GLY A 176 -3.84 15.92 -19.03
C GLY A 176 -3.25 17.30 -19.34
N GLN A 177 -2.18 17.68 -18.64
CA GLN A 177 -1.49 18.96 -18.87
C GLN A 177 -0.80 19.01 -20.24
N VAL A 178 -0.26 17.90 -20.74
CA VAL A 178 0.48 17.86 -22.02
C VAL A 178 -0.45 18.10 -23.20
N LEU A 179 -1.62 17.44 -23.21
CA LEU A 179 -2.61 17.59 -24.29
C LEU A 179 -3.25 19.00 -24.31
N THR A 180 -3.38 19.63 -23.14
CA THR A 180 -3.95 20.98 -23.05
C THR A 180 -2.97 22.03 -23.60
N HIS A 181 -1.66 21.84 -23.43
CA HIS A 181 -0.63 22.72 -24.00
C HIS A 181 -0.39 22.53 -25.50
N GLU A 182 -0.70 21.36 -26.06
CA GLU A 182 -0.68 21.14 -27.51
C GLU A 182 -1.92 21.74 -28.19
N GLY A 183 -3.10 21.62 -27.57
CA GLY A 183 -4.34 22.20 -28.10
C GLY A 183 -4.38 23.74 -28.12
N GLU A 184 -3.76 24.41 -27.14
CA GLU A 184 -3.70 25.88 -27.08
C GLU A 184 -2.80 26.46 -28.19
N LYS A 185 -1.69 25.77 -28.53
CA LYS A 185 -0.74 26.23 -29.55
C LYS A 185 -1.29 26.19 -30.97
N ASP A 186 -2.24 25.31 -31.25
CA ASP A 186 -2.86 25.21 -32.57
C ASP A 186 -3.96 26.27 -32.80
N SER A 187 -4.51 26.86 -31.73
CA SER A 187 -5.52 27.92 -31.81
C SER A 187 -4.98 29.35 -31.85
N SER A 188 -3.70 29.58 -31.51
CA SER A 188 -3.09 30.92 -31.52
C SER A 188 -1.75 30.93 -32.27
N GLY A 189 -1.76 31.00 -33.60
CA GLY A 189 -0.49 31.12 -34.31
C GLY A 189 -0.47 30.90 -35.82
N SER A 190 -1.39 31.50 -36.59
CA SER A 190 -1.05 31.80 -37.98
C SER A 190 -0.03 32.96 -37.99
N SER A 191 1.26 32.66 -37.95
CA SER A 191 2.33 33.37 -38.70
C SER A 191 3.73 32.91 -38.27
N SER A 192 4.54 32.63 -39.30
CA SER A 192 6.03 32.59 -39.35
C SER A 192 6.82 31.45 -38.68
N LYS A 193 7.27 30.51 -39.55
CA LYS A 193 8.53 29.73 -39.70
C LYS A 193 9.62 29.62 -38.58
N PRO A 194 10.48 28.57 -38.64
CA PRO A 194 10.96 27.79 -37.50
C PRO A 194 12.36 28.17 -36.99
N SER A 195 12.64 27.95 -35.71
CA SER A 195 14.01 27.95 -35.18
C SER A 195 14.13 27.20 -33.84
N SER A 196 14.90 26.12 -33.87
CA SER A 196 15.91 25.68 -32.90
C SER A 196 15.57 25.53 -31.39
N ARG A 197 16.03 24.38 -30.87
CA ARG A 197 16.28 23.97 -29.48
C ARG A 197 15.11 23.36 -28.69
N SER A 198 15.13 22.02 -28.72
CA SER A 198 14.82 21.12 -27.61
C SER A 198 15.23 21.72 -26.24
N GLN A 199 14.24 22.04 -25.42
CA GLN A 199 14.42 22.24 -23.98
C GLN A 199 13.56 21.19 -23.27
N LEU A 200 14.23 20.16 -22.75
CA LEU A 200 13.69 19.22 -21.77
C LEU A 200 13.17 20.03 -20.58
N ALA A 201 11.86 19.96 -20.33
CA ALA A 201 11.27 20.51 -19.12
C ALA A 201 11.68 19.61 -17.92
N VAL A 202 12.71 20.04 -17.21
CA VAL A 202 13.08 19.53 -15.89
C VAL A 202 11.99 19.97 -14.91
N VAL A 203 11.16 19.02 -14.47
CA VAL A 203 10.21 19.21 -13.38
C VAL A 203 11.02 19.53 -12.11
N THR A 204 11.04 20.79 -11.73
CA THR A 204 11.75 21.27 -10.54
C THR A 204 10.78 21.19 -9.37
N PHE A 205 11.03 20.28 -8.42
CA PHE A 205 10.29 20.23 -7.16
C PHE A 205 10.56 21.52 -6.37
N LYS A 206 9.50 22.22 -5.97
CA LYS A 206 9.57 23.38 -5.08
C LYS A 206 9.72 22.88 -3.63
N PRO A 207 10.79 23.24 -2.90
CA PRO A 207 10.88 22.94 -1.49
C PRO A 207 10.13 24.02 -0.70
N THR A 208 9.18 23.62 0.15
CA THR A 208 9.01 24.10 1.53
C THR A 208 7.94 23.28 2.21
#